data_AF-A0A814EUD3-F1
#
_entry.id   AF-A0A814EUD3-F1
#
_cell.length_a   1.000
_cell.length_b   1.000
_cell.length_c   1.000
_cell.angle_alpha   90.00
_cell.angle_beta   90.00
_cell.angle_gamma   90.00
#
_symmetry.space_group_name_H-M   'P 1'
#
loop_
_entity.id
_entity.type
_entity.pdbx_description
1 polymer ?
#
loop_
_entity_poly.entity_id
_entity_poly.type
_entity_poly.pdbx_seq_one_letter_code
_entity_poly.pdbx_strand_id
1 'polypeptide(L)'
;MKKSQKFQVKKSRYFRYPYIPEEEIQSRTRELDVERENLTQNEQLVTELENQKQGLETEKQQLARIWQQLDDQRVDYLNELYNVKLKLTAVEDSLKNIQLKISNCEDQHRLQNAQLEYLRGTCQELENDLAKKNDECESLHQRKEESAKELQQAEQLLTQLKQQERELANMNGISPKNNTEKSTLDSLTTRLRDTIGERRKLETEVKNTQSKIQDVQAKITAINGEFERHKQDLVINKAQKHVLLTNIQTIETNSIRHQRTMTKHQEAMNANRTTLIRKTNELQQKQNTVVLVKRKIQSLKQSIGEKENIEKAKLRVIANEENLLEASRENVQELTEEIAAKRDILESKNQQYVSNNAELSRITDNIHDLQEEKNTCEQEK
;
A
#
# COMPACT_ATOMS: atom_id res chain seq x y z
N MET A 1 48.17 -52.64 -82.45
CA MET A 1 48.81 -51.40 -82.95
C MET A 1 49.28 -50.58 -81.77
N LYS A 2 50.60 -50.41 -81.59
CA LYS A 2 51.19 -49.52 -80.57
C LYS A 2 51.26 -48.10 -81.15
N LYS A 3 50.88 -47.08 -80.39
CA LYS A 3 51.29 -45.69 -80.63
C LYS A 3 51.94 -45.13 -79.38
N SER A 4 53.23 -44.85 -79.51
CA SER A 4 54.10 -44.18 -78.55
C SER A 4 53.90 -42.67 -78.69
N GLN A 5 53.64 -41.97 -77.59
CA GLN A 5 53.76 -40.51 -77.52
C GLN A 5 55.05 -40.15 -76.79
N LYS A 6 55.93 -39.43 -77.48
CA LYS A 6 57.16 -38.84 -76.94
C LYS A 6 56.81 -37.49 -76.32
N PHE A 7 57.20 -37.26 -75.07
CA PHE A 7 57.23 -35.92 -74.48
C PHE A 7 58.67 -35.40 -74.43
N GLN A 8 58.85 -34.18 -74.93
CA GLN A 8 60.10 -33.43 -74.92
C GLN A 8 60.35 -32.88 -73.51
N VAL A 9 61.50 -33.22 -72.92
CA VAL A 9 61.98 -32.62 -71.68
C VAL A 9 62.72 -31.32 -72.01
N LYS A 10 62.12 -30.18 -71.63
CA LYS A 10 62.80 -28.88 -71.57
C LYS A 10 63.64 -28.83 -70.29
N LYS A 11 64.93 -28.61 -70.47
CA LYS A 11 65.93 -28.37 -69.41
C LYS A 11 65.59 -27.10 -68.62
N SER A 12 65.49 -27.17 -67.28
CA SER A 12 65.66 -26.00 -66.41
C SER A 12 66.30 -26.41 -65.08
N ARG A 13 67.57 -26.07 -64.90
CA ARG A 13 68.07 -25.05 -63.96
C ARG A 13 67.84 -25.45 -62.50
N TYR A 14 68.91 -26.01 -61.94
CA TYR A 14 69.20 -26.18 -60.51
C TYR A 14 68.58 -25.07 -59.65
N PHE A 15 67.73 -25.44 -58.69
CA PHE A 15 67.45 -24.62 -57.51
C PHE A 15 67.60 -25.48 -56.26
N ARG A 16 68.51 -25.02 -55.40
CA ARG A 16 68.78 -25.59 -54.07
C ARG A 16 67.55 -25.38 -53.17
N TYR A 17 67.21 -26.40 -52.39
CA TYR A 17 66.30 -26.27 -51.25
C TYR A 17 66.79 -25.19 -50.29
N PRO A 18 65.94 -24.26 -49.83
CA PRO A 18 66.27 -23.47 -48.67
C PRO A 18 66.19 -24.39 -47.45
N TYR A 19 67.31 -24.52 -46.75
CA TYR A 19 67.34 -24.98 -45.36
C TYR A 19 66.42 -24.04 -44.56
N ILE A 20 65.29 -24.55 -44.08
CA ILE A 20 64.48 -23.85 -43.10
C ILE A 20 65.30 -23.86 -41.82
N PRO A 21 65.80 -22.71 -41.35
CA PRO A 21 66.64 -22.67 -40.18
C PRO A 21 65.87 -23.26 -39.00
N GLU A 22 66.55 -24.04 -38.16
CA GLU A 22 65.98 -24.62 -36.95
C GLU A 22 65.34 -23.54 -36.05
N GLU A 23 65.84 -22.30 -36.16
CA GLU A 23 65.30 -21.08 -35.55
C GLU A 23 63.86 -20.76 -36.00
N GLU A 24 63.49 -21.04 -37.25
CA GLU A 24 62.16 -20.75 -37.82
C GLU A 24 61.12 -21.77 -37.33
N ILE A 25 61.51 -23.05 -37.19
CA ILE A 25 60.69 -24.11 -36.57
C ILE A 25 60.48 -23.82 -35.08
N GLN A 26 61.55 -23.42 -34.39
CA GLN A 26 61.47 -23.02 -32.98
C GLN A 26 60.60 -21.77 -32.80
N SER A 27 60.66 -20.80 -33.71
CA SER A 27 59.78 -19.62 -33.69
C SER A 27 58.32 -20.01 -33.85
N ARG A 28 58.00 -20.89 -34.81
CA ARG A 28 56.63 -21.36 -35.05
C ARG A 28 56.06 -22.16 -33.87
N THR A 29 56.91 -22.93 -33.20
CA THR A 29 56.51 -23.70 -32.01
C THR A 29 56.22 -22.76 -30.84
N ARG A 30 57.03 -21.72 -30.64
CA ARG A 30 56.76 -20.67 -29.63
C ARG A 30 55.46 -19.92 -29.92
N GLU A 31 55.17 -19.61 -31.18
CA GLU A 31 53.89 -18.98 -31.56
C GLU A 31 52.68 -19.87 -31.23
N LEU A 32 52.76 -21.18 -31.52
CA LEU A 32 51.71 -22.14 -31.19
C LEU A 32 51.54 -22.33 -29.67
N ASP A 33 52.63 -22.31 -28.90
CA ASP A 33 52.56 -22.39 -27.45
C ASP A 33 51.87 -21.14 -26.86
N VAL A 34 52.16 -19.95 -27.40
CA VAL A 34 51.45 -18.70 -27.05
C VAL A 34 49.97 -18.76 -27.43
N GLU A 35 49.63 -19.32 -28.59
CA GLU A 35 48.22 -19.51 -28.98
C GLU A 35 47.49 -20.50 -28.07
N ARG A 36 48.13 -21.60 -27.67
CA ARG A 36 47.56 -22.56 -26.70
C ARG A 36 47.34 -21.92 -25.33
N GLU A 37 48.27 -21.10 -24.88
CA GLU A 37 48.14 -20.36 -23.62
C GLU A 37 46.97 -19.35 -23.70
N ASN A 38 46.86 -18.61 -24.80
CA ASN A 38 45.73 -17.70 -25.05
C ASN A 38 44.39 -18.43 -25.14
N LEU A 39 44.35 -19.62 -25.74
CA LEU A 39 43.14 -20.45 -25.81
C LEU A 39 42.71 -20.88 -24.40
N THR A 40 43.66 -21.34 -23.59
CA THR A 40 43.43 -21.74 -22.19
C THR A 40 42.92 -20.57 -21.35
N GLN A 41 43.50 -19.38 -21.51
CA GLN A 41 43.01 -18.15 -20.84
C GLN A 41 41.59 -17.78 -21.28
N ASN A 42 41.26 -17.94 -22.56
CA ASN A 42 39.91 -17.69 -23.07
C ASN A 42 38.88 -18.70 -22.53
N GLU A 43 39.23 -19.98 -22.42
CA GLU A 43 38.38 -21.01 -21.81
C GLU A 43 38.10 -20.71 -20.33
N GLN A 44 39.10 -20.26 -19.59
CA GLN A 44 38.94 -19.80 -18.20
C GLN A 44 37.99 -18.60 -18.13
N LEU A 45 38.16 -17.60 -18.99
CA LEU A 45 37.27 -16.43 -19.07
C LEU A 45 35.82 -16.82 -19.42
N VAL A 46 35.62 -17.75 -20.35
CA VAL A 46 34.27 -18.24 -20.70
C VAL A 46 33.62 -18.92 -19.49
N THR A 47 34.35 -19.77 -18.78
CA THR A 47 33.87 -20.44 -17.57
C THR A 47 33.49 -19.43 -16.49
N GLU A 48 34.32 -18.40 -16.29
CA GLU A 48 34.05 -17.34 -15.32
C GLU A 48 32.82 -16.52 -15.69
N LEU A 49 32.63 -16.20 -16.97
CA LEU A 49 31.44 -15.51 -17.47
C LEU A 49 30.16 -16.36 -17.38
N GLU A 50 30.27 -17.67 -17.59
CA GLU A 50 29.14 -18.60 -17.41
C GLU A 50 28.72 -18.68 -15.94
N ASN A 51 29.68 -18.74 -15.02
CA ASN A 51 29.43 -18.67 -13.58
C ASN A 51 28.76 -17.34 -13.20
N GLN A 52 29.25 -16.21 -13.72
CA GLN A 52 28.62 -14.90 -13.50
C GLN A 52 27.19 -14.83 -14.05
N LYS A 53 26.95 -15.39 -15.25
CA LYS A 53 25.62 -15.47 -15.85
C LYS A 53 24.66 -16.30 -14.98
N GLN A 54 25.12 -17.43 -14.45
CA GLN A 54 24.32 -18.27 -13.57
C GLN A 54 23.98 -17.54 -12.27
N GLY A 55 24.96 -16.83 -11.68
CA GLY A 55 24.73 -15.95 -10.53
C GLY A 55 23.65 -14.89 -10.81
N LEU A 56 23.74 -14.18 -11.93
CA LEU A 56 22.74 -13.18 -12.32
C LEU A 56 21.35 -13.77 -12.57
N GLU A 57 21.25 -14.98 -13.14
CA GLU A 57 19.95 -15.62 -13.32
C GLU A 57 19.32 -16.01 -11.98
N THR A 58 20.13 -16.43 -10.99
CA THR A 58 19.62 -16.67 -9.63
C THR A 58 19.17 -15.37 -8.95
N GLU A 59 19.91 -14.27 -9.07
CA GLU A 59 19.50 -12.96 -8.56
C GLU A 59 18.17 -12.50 -9.19
N LYS A 60 18.02 -12.68 -10.51
CA LYS A 60 16.79 -12.37 -11.24
C LYS A 60 15.60 -13.18 -10.73
N GLN A 61 15.78 -14.49 -10.51
CA GLN A 61 14.73 -15.34 -9.93
C GLN A 61 14.36 -14.90 -8.50
N GLN A 62 15.35 -14.54 -7.68
CA GLN A 62 15.10 -14.01 -6.34
C GLN A 62 14.31 -12.70 -6.38
N LEU A 63 14.68 -11.78 -7.26
CA LEU A 63 13.98 -10.50 -7.41
C LEU A 63 12.56 -10.68 -7.95
N ALA A 64 12.32 -11.63 -8.87
CA ALA A 64 10.98 -11.97 -9.32
C ALA A 64 10.09 -12.46 -8.15
N ARG A 65 10.64 -13.31 -7.27
CA ARG A 65 9.92 -13.77 -6.07
C ARG A 65 9.61 -12.62 -5.11
N ILE A 66 10.58 -11.74 -4.86
CA ILE A 66 10.37 -10.55 -4.00
C ILE A 66 9.32 -9.62 -4.61
N TRP A 67 9.34 -9.43 -5.94
CA TRP A 67 8.36 -8.60 -6.62
C TRP A 67 6.94 -9.17 -6.49
N GLN A 68 6.78 -10.48 -6.68
CA GLN A 68 5.51 -11.19 -6.46
C GLN A 68 5.01 -10.99 -5.02
N GLN A 69 5.89 -11.20 -4.01
CA GLN A 69 5.53 -11.00 -2.61
C GLN A 69 5.10 -9.56 -2.30
N LEU A 70 5.77 -8.57 -2.90
CA LEU A 70 5.40 -7.16 -2.72
C LEU A 70 4.09 -6.83 -3.45
N ASP A 71 3.79 -7.46 -4.58
CA ASP A 71 2.53 -7.29 -5.31
C ASP A 71 1.36 -7.90 -4.52
N ASP A 72 1.55 -9.10 -3.97
CA ASP A 72 0.58 -9.77 -3.10
C ASP A 72 0.31 -8.90 -1.85
N GLN A 73 1.36 -8.41 -1.18
CA GLN A 73 1.23 -7.48 -0.05
C GLN A 73 0.50 -6.18 -0.44
N ARG A 74 0.75 -5.64 -1.65
CA ARG A 74 0.04 -4.45 -2.13
C ARG A 74 -1.45 -4.72 -2.25
N VAL A 75 -1.84 -5.87 -2.79
CA VAL A 75 -3.24 -6.28 -2.93
C VAL A 75 -3.89 -6.41 -1.54
N ASP A 76 -3.22 -7.04 -0.59
CA ASP A 76 -3.73 -7.17 0.78
C ASP A 76 -3.97 -5.81 1.45
N TYR A 77 -2.98 -4.90 1.38
CA TYR A 77 -3.14 -3.55 1.92
C TYR A 77 -4.23 -2.74 1.21
N LEU A 78 -4.45 -2.93 -0.09
CA LEU A 78 -5.55 -2.29 -0.82
C LEU A 78 -6.91 -2.80 -0.34
N ASN A 79 -7.03 -4.10 -0.07
CA ASN A 79 -8.24 -4.69 0.49
C ASN A 79 -8.49 -4.19 1.92
N GLU A 80 -7.46 -4.12 2.76
CA GLU A 80 -7.56 -3.52 4.10
C GLU A 80 -8.00 -2.05 4.04
N LEU A 81 -7.42 -1.27 3.13
CA LEU A 81 -7.76 0.14 2.93
C LEU A 81 -9.22 0.31 2.49
N TYR A 82 -9.69 -0.53 1.58
CA TYR A 82 -11.10 -0.56 1.17
C TYR A 82 -12.03 -0.90 2.34
N ASN A 83 -11.68 -1.89 3.16
CA ASN A 83 -12.44 -2.27 4.35
C ASN A 83 -12.47 -1.14 5.40
N VAL A 84 -11.35 -0.46 5.64
CA VAL A 84 -11.29 0.71 6.53
C VAL A 84 -12.18 1.83 5.99
N LYS A 85 -12.18 2.07 4.68
CA LYS A 85 -13.04 3.07 4.05
C LYS A 85 -14.53 2.76 4.24
N LEU A 86 -14.94 1.50 4.07
CA LEU A 86 -16.33 1.07 4.34
C LEU A 86 -16.72 1.26 5.81
N LYS A 87 -15.83 0.91 6.75
CA LYS A 87 -16.06 1.15 8.18
C LYS A 87 -16.17 2.64 8.49
N LEU A 88 -15.34 3.47 7.87
CA LEU A 88 -15.39 4.93 8.04
C LEU A 88 -16.73 5.49 7.56
N THR A 89 -17.21 5.11 6.37
CA THR A 89 -18.52 5.56 5.88
C THR A 89 -19.67 5.14 6.80
N ALA A 90 -19.64 3.91 7.33
CA ALA A 90 -20.65 3.44 8.28
C ALA A 90 -20.63 4.24 9.60
N VAL A 91 -19.44 4.61 10.07
CA VAL A 91 -19.26 5.46 11.25
C VAL A 91 -19.76 6.89 10.98
N GLU A 92 -19.49 7.46 9.81
CA GLU A 92 -19.99 8.78 9.41
C GLU A 92 -21.52 8.84 9.38
N ASP A 93 -22.17 7.81 8.83
CA ASP A 93 -23.63 7.72 8.81
C ASP A 93 -24.21 7.55 10.22
N SER A 94 -23.54 6.76 11.07
CA SER A 94 -23.90 6.63 12.49
C SER A 94 -23.78 7.95 13.23
N LEU A 95 -22.72 8.72 12.97
CA LEU A 95 -22.52 10.07 13.51
C LEU A 95 -23.63 11.04 13.10
N LYS A 96 -23.97 11.08 11.81
CA LYS A 96 -25.09 11.90 11.31
C LYS A 96 -26.40 11.55 11.99
N ASN A 97 -26.69 10.26 12.18
CA ASN A 97 -27.89 9.80 12.87
C ASN A 97 -27.91 10.23 14.34
N ILE A 98 -26.78 10.08 15.05
CA ILE A 98 -26.65 10.54 16.44
C ILE A 98 -26.82 12.07 16.53
N GLN A 99 -26.24 12.84 15.61
CA GLN A 99 -26.38 14.29 15.57
C GLN A 99 -27.85 14.71 15.38
N LEU A 100 -28.59 14.05 14.48
CA LEU A 100 -30.03 14.27 14.32
C LEU A 100 -30.80 13.95 15.60
N LYS A 101 -30.47 12.85 16.30
CA LYS A 101 -31.08 12.51 17.59
C LYS A 101 -30.80 13.56 18.66
N ILE A 102 -29.58 14.08 18.74
CA ILE A 102 -29.24 15.17 19.67
C ILE A 102 -30.06 16.42 19.36
N SER A 103 -30.13 16.83 18.08
CA SER A 103 -30.94 17.98 17.67
C SER A 103 -32.40 17.83 18.09
N ASN A 104 -33.00 16.66 17.83
CA ASN A 104 -34.38 16.38 18.24
C ASN A 104 -34.57 16.42 19.76
N CYS A 105 -33.64 15.85 20.53
CA CYS A 105 -33.67 15.93 22.01
C CYS A 105 -33.53 17.36 22.51
N GLU A 106 -32.72 18.20 21.86
CA GLU A 106 -32.57 19.62 22.20
C GLU A 106 -33.86 20.40 21.95
N ASP A 107 -34.53 20.16 20.82
CA ASP A 107 -35.80 20.79 20.51
C ASP A 107 -36.92 20.32 21.47
N GLN A 108 -36.95 19.04 21.82
CA GLN A 108 -37.85 18.51 22.85
C GLN A 108 -37.60 19.15 24.22
N HIS A 109 -36.33 19.29 24.61
CA HIS A 109 -35.97 19.94 25.88
C HIS A 109 -36.36 21.43 25.88
N ARG A 110 -36.23 22.14 24.75
CA ARG A 110 -36.71 23.53 24.63
C ARG A 110 -38.22 23.62 24.79
N LEU A 111 -38.97 22.72 24.14
CA LEU A 111 -40.42 22.67 24.24
C LEU A 111 -40.88 22.37 25.68
N GLN A 112 -40.29 21.36 26.32
CA GLN A 112 -40.59 20.99 27.70
C GLN A 112 -40.26 22.13 28.69
N ASN A 113 -39.14 22.83 28.49
CA ASN A 113 -38.81 24.01 29.30
C ASN A 113 -39.85 25.12 29.13
N ALA A 114 -40.28 25.41 27.90
CA ALA A 114 -41.32 26.41 27.66
C ALA A 114 -42.66 26.03 28.32
N GLN A 115 -43.03 24.74 28.29
CA GLN A 115 -44.20 24.22 28.99
C GLN A 115 -44.08 24.37 30.51
N LEU A 116 -42.91 24.07 31.09
CA LEU A 116 -42.65 24.26 32.52
C LEU A 116 -42.74 25.73 32.93
N GLU A 117 -42.21 26.66 32.13
CA GLU A 117 -42.32 28.10 32.39
C GLU A 117 -43.77 28.58 32.31
N TYR A 118 -44.55 28.10 31.33
CA TYR A 118 -45.97 28.40 31.22
C TYR A 118 -46.75 27.92 32.44
N LEU A 119 -46.61 26.63 32.81
CA LEU A 119 -47.30 26.05 33.97
C LEU A 119 -46.91 26.76 35.27
N ARG A 120 -45.64 27.15 35.42
CA ARG A 120 -45.16 27.92 36.57
C ARG A 120 -45.84 29.28 36.65
N GLY A 121 -45.97 29.98 35.52
CA GLY A 121 -46.72 31.24 35.45
C GLY A 121 -48.18 31.06 35.86
N THR A 122 -48.86 30.05 35.33
CA THR A 122 -50.26 29.76 35.67
C THR A 122 -50.45 29.39 37.14
N CYS A 123 -49.55 28.58 37.72
CA CYS A 123 -49.56 28.29 39.16
C CYS A 123 -49.45 29.57 39.99
N GLN A 124 -48.53 30.46 39.64
CA GLN A 124 -48.32 31.70 40.38
C GLN A 124 -49.52 32.66 40.28
N GLU A 125 -50.19 32.72 39.13
CA GLU A 125 -51.46 33.45 38.98
C GLU A 125 -52.56 32.86 39.88
N LEU A 126 -52.72 31.54 39.88
CA LEU A 126 -53.71 30.85 40.72
C LEU A 126 -53.42 31.00 42.21
N GLU A 127 -52.15 30.98 42.62
CA GLU A 127 -51.73 31.23 44.00
C GLU A 127 -52.08 32.66 44.45
N ASN A 128 -51.86 33.66 43.59
CA ASN A 128 -52.26 35.04 43.86
C ASN A 128 -53.78 35.19 43.97
N ASP A 129 -54.54 34.51 43.10
CA ASP A 129 -56.00 34.52 43.16
C ASP A 129 -56.54 33.80 44.40
N LEU A 130 -55.92 32.69 44.80
CA LEU A 130 -56.22 32.00 46.05
C LEU A 130 -56.00 32.92 47.25
N ALA A 131 -54.87 33.64 47.30
CA ALA A 131 -54.57 34.59 48.36
C ALA A 131 -55.65 35.69 48.45
N LYS A 132 -56.00 36.32 47.32
CA LYS A 132 -57.09 37.32 47.28
C LYS A 132 -58.43 36.76 47.75
N LYS A 133 -58.78 35.53 47.34
CA LYS A 133 -60.04 34.90 47.77
C LYS A 133 -60.04 34.51 49.24
N ASN A 134 -58.89 34.15 49.80
CA ASN A 134 -58.75 33.97 51.24
C ASN A 134 -58.95 35.29 51.99
N ASP A 135 -58.31 36.38 51.55
CA ASP A 135 -58.47 37.71 52.17
C ASP A 135 -59.93 38.19 52.12
N GLU A 136 -60.61 37.99 50.98
CA GLU A 136 -62.05 38.25 50.83
C GLU A 136 -62.89 37.42 51.81
N CYS A 137 -62.57 36.12 51.96
CA CYS A 137 -63.28 35.21 52.86
C CYS A 137 -63.09 35.61 54.32
N GLU A 138 -61.85 35.96 54.74
CA GLU A 138 -61.56 36.45 56.09
C GLU A 138 -62.31 37.75 56.40
N SER A 139 -62.33 38.70 55.46
CA SER A 139 -63.06 39.95 55.59
C SER A 139 -64.57 39.73 55.75
N LEU A 140 -65.16 38.84 54.95
CA LEU A 140 -66.57 38.45 55.08
C LEU A 140 -66.84 37.75 56.41
N HIS A 141 -65.90 36.92 56.87
CA HIS A 141 -66.05 36.21 58.13
C HIS A 141 -66.03 37.16 59.32
N GLN A 142 -65.15 38.16 59.33
CA GLN A 142 -65.14 39.23 60.33
C GLN A 142 -66.46 40.01 60.33
N ARG A 143 -66.95 40.42 59.15
CA ARG A 143 -68.22 41.16 59.02
C ARG A 143 -69.42 40.35 59.49
N LYS A 144 -69.43 39.04 59.22
CA LYS A 144 -70.45 38.11 59.75
C LYS A 144 -70.42 38.06 61.28
N GLU A 145 -69.22 38.06 61.88
CA GLU A 145 -69.04 38.02 63.32
C GLU A 145 -69.47 39.33 64.00
N GLU A 146 -69.16 40.47 63.39
CA GLU A 146 -69.64 41.80 63.82
C GLU A 146 -71.17 41.87 63.78
N SER A 147 -71.79 41.47 62.66
CA SER A 147 -73.25 41.40 62.53
C SER A 147 -73.88 40.46 63.57
N ALA A 148 -73.21 39.36 63.92
CA ALA A 148 -73.67 38.47 64.99
C ALA A 148 -73.63 39.13 66.37
N LYS A 149 -72.59 39.93 66.67
CA LYS A 149 -72.49 40.72 67.91
C LYS A 149 -73.59 41.79 67.98
N GLU A 150 -73.85 42.50 66.88
CA GLU A 150 -74.93 43.48 66.77
C GLU A 150 -76.30 42.85 66.98
N LEU A 151 -76.55 41.68 66.35
CA LEU A 151 -77.78 40.92 66.54
C LEU A 151 -77.98 40.56 68.03
N GLN A 152 -76.93 40.06 68.69
CA GLN A 152 -76.99 39.68 70.10
C GLN A 152 -77.30 40.89 71.00
N GLN A 153 -76.73 42.07 70.72
CA GLN A 153 -77.06 43.31 71.44
C GLN A 153 -78.52 43.73 71.21
N ALA A 154 -79.00 43.66 69.98
CA ALA A 154 -80.39 43.99 69.65
C ALA A 154 -81.38 43.03 70.34
N GLU A 155 -81.08 41.73 70.38
CA GLU A 155 -81.88 40.72 71.09
C GLU A 155 -81.93 40.99 72.60
N GLN A 156 -80.81 41.39 73.21
CA GLN A 156 -80.75 41.78 74.63
C GLN A 156 -81.61 43.00 74.92
N LEU A 157 -81.49 44.07 74.13
CA LEU A 157 -82.31 45.29 74.25
C LEU A 157 -83.80 44.99 74.09
N LEU A 158 -84.16 44.14 73.12
CA LEU A 158 -85.55 43.73 72.89
C LEU A 158 -86.10 42.92 74.07
N THR A 159 -85.27 42.09 74.71
CA THR A 159 -85.64 41.37 75.94
C THR A 159 -85.85 42.34 77.12
N GLN A 160 -84.99 43.35 77.27
CA GLN A 160 -85.15 44.40 78.29
C GLN A 160 -86.43 45.21 78.08
N LEU A 161 -86.72 45.63 76.84
CA LEU A 161 -87.95 46.37 76.52
C LEU A 161 -89.20 45.54 76.77
N LYS A 162 -89.21 44.26 76.38
CA LYS A 162 -90.32 43.35 76.70
C LYS A 162 -90.53 43.18 78.20
N GLN A 163 -89.45 43.21 78.98
CA GLN A 163 -89.53 43.16 80.43
C GLN A 163 -90.11 44.46 81.01
N GLN A 164 -89.69 45.62 80.50
CA GLN A 164 -90.26 46.93 80.84
C GLN A 164 -91.74 47.03 80.47
N GLU A 165 -92.16 46.54 79.29
CA GLU A 165 -93.58 46.44 78.92
C GLU A 165 -94.39 45.62 79.93
N ARG A 166 -93.85 44.50 80.42
CA ARG A 166 -94.50 43.67 81.46
C ARG A 166 -94.57 44.38 82.80
N GLU A 167 -93.51 45.10 83.19
CA GLU A 167 -93.47 45.88 84.43
C GLU A 167 -94.46 47.04 84.40
N LEU A 168 -94.58 47.74 83.27
CA LEU A 168 -95.59 48.77 83.03
C LEU A 168 -97.02 48.18 83.04
N ALA A 169 -97.22 47.01 82.42
CA ALA A 169 -98.51 46.32 82.44
C ALA A 169 -98.93 45.86 83.85
N ASN A 170 -97.98 45.52 84.72
CA ASN A 170 -98.24 45.15 86.11
C ASN A 170 -98.47 46.37 87.03
N MET A 171 -98.03 47.57 86.62
CA MET A 171 -98.09 48.78 87.44
C MET A 171 -99.39 49.59 87.29
N ASN A 172 -100.27 49.32 86.31
CA ASN A 172 -101.59 49.96 86.23
C ASN A 172 -102.58 49.22 85.30
N GLY A 173 -103.79 48.91 85.80
CA GLY A 173 -104.97 48.54 85.00
C GLY A 173 -105.56 49.71 84.21
N ILE A 174 -104.71 50.50 83.55
CA ILE A 174 -105.07 51.64 82.71
C ILE A 174 -104.36 51.40 81.39
N SER A 175 -105.11 51.23 80.31
CA SER A 175 -104.62 51.41 78.95
C SER A 175 -104.14 52.85 78.77
N PRO A 176 -102.86 53.10 78.47
CA PRO A 176 -102.41 54.38 77.99
C PRO A 176 -101.87 54.23 76.56
N LYS A 177 -101.86 55.34 75.84
CA LYS A 177 -101.31 55.48 74.50
C LYS A 177 -99.82 55.08 74.48
N ASN A 178 -99.53 53.81 74.20
CA ASN A 178 -98.18 53.23 74.14
C ASN A 178 -97.56 53.26 72.73
N ASN A 179 -97.87 54.28 71.94
CA ASN A 179 -97.47 54.35 70.52
C ASN A 179 -95.95 54.49 70.33
N THR A 180 -95.23 55.08 71.29
CA THR A 180 -93.77 55.28 71.23
C THR A 180 -93.00 54.00 71.54
N GLU A 181 -93.37 53.26 72.59
CA GLU A 181 -92.73 51.98 72.92
C GLU A 181 -93.00 50.93 71.84
N LYS A 182 -94.26 50.87 71.36
CA LYS A 182 -94.63 50.00 70.25
C LYS A 182 -93.89 50.35 68.95
N SER A 183 -93.71 51.64 68.63
CA SER A 183 -92.94 52.03 67.45
C SER A 183 -91.44 51.73 67.60
N THR A 184 -90.87 51.85 68.80
CA THR A 184 -89.49 51.42 69.06
C THR A 184 -89.33 49.90 68.97
N LEU A 185 -90.32 49.12 69.43
CA LEU A 185 -90.33 47.67 69.30
C LEU A 185 -90.46 47.23 67.84
N ASP A 186 -91.35 47.86 67.06
CA ASP A 186 -91.53 47.59 65.63
C ASP A 186 -90.27 47.99 64.82
N SER A 187 -89.64 49.11 65.18
CA SER A 187 -88.34 49.56 64.65
C SER A 187 -87.23 48.54 64.91
N LEU A 188 -87.10 48.08 66.16
CA LEU A 188 -86.11 47.07 66.54
C LEU A 188 -86.39 45.73 65.88
N THR A 189 -87.65 45.32 65.77
CA THR A 189 -88.05 44.08 65.09
C THR A 189 -87.73 44.13 63.60
N THR A 190 -87.90 45.30 62.97
CA THR A 190 -87.54 45.53 61.57
C THR A 190 -86.02 45.46 61.40
N ARG A 191 -85.26 46.18 62.24
CA ARG A 191 -83.79 46.09 62.28
C ARG A 191 -83.29 44.66 62.45
N LEU A 192 -83.86 43.91 63.39
CA LEU A 192 -83.46 42.53 63.68
C LEU A 192 -83.72 41.60 62.48
N ARG A 193 -84.86 41.81 61.79
CA ARG A 193 -85.17 41.09 60.54
C ARG A 193 -84.19 41.42 59.43
N ASP A 194 -83.81 42.69 59.28
CA ASP A 194 -82.86 43.15 58.28
C ASP A 194 -81.46 42.58 58.55
N THR A 195 -80.97 42.62 59.79
CA THR A 195 -79.68 42.04 60.21
C THR A 195 -79.65 40.52 59.99
N ILE A 196 -80.74 39.79 60.27
CA ILE A 196 -80.85 38.36 59.96
C ILE A 196 -80.78 38.13 58.44
N GLY A 197 -81.41 39.00 57.64
CA GLY A 197 -81.36 38.97 56.18
C GLY A 197 -79.94 39.16 55.64
N GLU A 198 -79.21 40.15 56.16
CA GLU A 198 -77.81 40.40 55.81
C GLU A 198 -76.89 39.24 56.22
N ARG A 199 -77.06 38.69 57.42
CA ARG A 199 -76.29 37.52 57.88
C ARG A 199 -76.46 36.31 56.97
N ARG A 200 -77.68 36.02 56.50
CA ARG A 200 -77.94 34.91 55.57
C ARG A 200 -77.29 35.13 54.20
N LYS A 201 -77.26 36.37 53.70
CA LYS A 201 -76.55 36.71 52.45
C LYS A 201 -75.05 36.48 52.60
N LEU A 202 -74.44 37.02 53.66
CA LEU A 202 -73.01 36.82 53.95
C LEU A 202 -72.65 35.34 54.11
N GLU A 203 -73.50 34.54 54.76
CA GLU A 203 -73.28 33.10 54.93
C GLU A 203 -73.31 32.33 53.61
N THR A 204 -74.13 32.78 52.65
CA THR A 204 -74.18 32.21 51.30
C THR A 204 -72.95 32.64 50.48
N GLU A 205 -72.52 33.89 50.61
CA GLU A 205 -71.30 34.40 49.97
C GLU A 205 -70.04 33.69 50.47
N VAL A 206 -69.90 33.48 51.77
CA VAL A 206 -68.79 32.71 52.36
C VAL A 206 -68.74 31.30 51.78
N LYS A 207 -69.87 30.57 51.76
CA LYS A 207 -69.92 29.22 51.16
C LYS A 207 -69.51 29.21 49.69
N ASN A 208 -69.98 30.18 48.90
CA ASN A 208 -69.62 30.28 47.49
C ASN A 208 -68.12 30.56 47.30
N THR A 209 -67.53 31.46 48.09
CA THR A 209 -66.09 31.75 48.03
C THR A 209 -65.25 30.54 48.45
N GLN A 210 -65.70 29.80 49.46
CA GLN A 210 -65.04 28.59 49.94
C GLN A 210 -65.03 27.46 48.89
N SER A 211 -66.13 27.32 48.12
CA SER A 211 -66.16 26.41 46.96
C SER A 211 -65.14 26.82 45.89
N LYS A 212 -65.02 28.13 45.58
CA LYS A 212 -64.04 28.62 44.60
C LYS A 212 -62.60 28.39 45.05
N ILE A 213 -62.31 28.53 46.34
CA ILE A 213 -61.00 28.24 46.93
C ILE A 213 -60.64 26.75 46.70
N GLN A 214 -61.58 25.83 46.94
CA GLN A 214 -61.37 24.40 46.71
C GLN A 214 -61.08 24.08 45.23
N ASP A 215 -61.81 24.72 44.30
CA ASP A 215 -61.58 24.56 42.87
C ASP A 215 -60.18 25.04 42.45
N VAL A 216 -59.72 26.17 42.99
CA VAL A 216 -58.36 26.70 42.72
C VAL A 216 -57.29 25.77 43.28
N GLN A 217 -57.47 25.25 44.50
CA GLN A 217 -56.54 24.28 45.10
C GLN A 217 -56.44 22.98 44.30
N ALA A 218 -57.57 22.48 43.78
CA ALA A 218 -57.59 21.30 42.92
C ALA A 218 -56.81 21.53 41.62
N LYS A 219 -56.96 22.71 40.99
CA LYS A 219 -56.21 23.09 39.79
C LYS A 219 -54.71 23.19 40.04
N ILE A 220 -54.30 23.84 41.13
CA ILE A 220 -52.88 23.92 41.54
C ILE A 220 -52.29 22.51 41.71
N THR A 221 -53.03 21.62 42.36
CA THR A 221 -52.58 20.22 42.57
C THR A 221 -52.40 19.48 41.25
N ALA A 222 -53.34 19.64 40.31
CA ALA A 222 -53.24 19.01 38.98
C ALA A 222 -52.02 19.51 38.20
N ILE A 223 -51.81 20.84 38.16
CA ILE A 223 -50.67 21.46 37.46
C ILE A 223 -49.33 21.03 38.08
N ASN A 224 -49.24 20.96 39.41
CA ASN A 224 -48.03 20.47 40.08
C ASN A 224 -47.70 19.02 39.69
N GLY A 225 -48.73 18.18 39.49
CA GLY A 225 -48.54 16.82 38.98
C GLY A 225 -47.98 16.78 37.56
N GLU A 226 -48.40 17.68 36.67
CA GLU A 226 -47.86 17.81 35.31
C GLU A 226 -46.42 18.36 35.32
N PHE A 227 -46.15 19.35 36.16
CA PHE A 227 -44.83 19.95 36.35
C PHE A 227 -43.79 18.89 36.76
N GLU A 228 -44.08 18.06 37.76
CA GLU A 228 -43.14 17.02 38.20
C GLU A 228 -42.92 15.92 37.14
N ARG A 229 -43.94 15.59 36.33
CA ARG A 229 -43.75 14.67 35.19
C ARG A 229 -42.81 15.27 34.14
N HIS A 230 -43.05 16.51 33.73
CA HIS A 230 -42.18 17.18 32.74
C HIS A 230 -40.74 17.35 33.25
N LYS A 231 -40.56 17.61 34.54
CA LYS A 231 -39.24 17.67 35.17
C LYS A 231 -38.52 16.33 35.13
N GLN A 232 -39.21 15.21 35.34
CA GLN A 232 -38.62 13.87 35.19
C GLN A 232 -38.23 13.57 33.73
N ASP A 233 -39.09 13.88 32.77
CA ASP A 233 -38.79 13.69 31.34
C ASP A 233 -37.55 14.49 30.92
N LEU A 234 -37.41 15.72 31.43
CA LEU A 234 -36.26 16.57 31.16
C LEU A 234 -34.94 15.94 31.66
N VAL A 235 -34.98 15.30 32.84
CA VAL A 235 -33.81 14.59 33.41
C VAL A 235 -33.44 13.39 32.56
N ILE A 236 -34.42 12.60 32.10
CA ILE A 236 -34.19 11.46 31.21
C ILE A 236 -33.57 11.92 29.88
N ASN A 237 -34.11 13.00 29.28
CA ASN A 237 -33.57 13.57 28.05
C ASN A 237 -32.12 14.08 28.22
N LYS A 238 -31.80 14.73 29.35
CA LYS A 238 -30.40 15.13 29.66
C LYS A 238 -29.47 13.93 29.77
N ALA A 239 -29.91 12.85 30.43
CA ALA A 239 -29.11 11.63 30.55
C ALA A 239 -28.86 10.97 29.17
N GLN A 240 -29.90 10.88 28.33
CA GLN A 240 -29.78 10.36 26.96
C GLN A 240 -28.81 11.21 26.13
N LYS A 241 -28.91 12.55 26.20
CA LYS A 241 -27.95 13.45 25.54
C LYS A 241 -26.52 13.19 26.00
N HIS A 242 -26.28 12.99 27.29
CA HIS A 242 -24.95 12.72 27.83
C HIS A 242 -24.35 11.40 27.29
N VAL A 243 -25.15 10.34 27.21
CA VAL A 243 -24.73 9.06 26.63
C VAL A 243 -24.37 9.23 25.14
N LEU A 244 -25.18 9.96 24.37
CA LEU A 244 -24.90 10.21 22.96
C LEU A 244 -23.60 11.00 22.76
N LEU A 245 -23.33 12.02 23.58
CA LEU A 245 -22.08 12.78 23.55
C LEU A 245 -20.86 11.91 23.86
N THR A 246 -20.98 11.01 24.83
CA THR A 246 -19.90 10.06 25.19
C THR A 246 -19.60 9.10 24.03
N ASN A 247 -20.64 8.63 23.34
CA ASN A 247 -20.49 7.78 22.15
C ASN A 247 -19.80 8.52 21.00
N ILE A 248 -20.13 9.80 20.77
CA ILE A 248 -19.46 10.65 19.77
C ILE A 248 -17.96 10.74 20.08
N GLN A 249 -17.58 11.07 21.31
CA GLN A 249 -16.17 11.20 21.70
C GLN A 249 -15.38 9.90 21.48
N THR A 250 -16.02 8.75 21.76
CA THR A 250 -15.43 7.43 21.53
C THR A 250 -15.21 7.18 20.04
N ILE A 251 -16.18 7.53 19.21
CA ILE A 251 -16.10 7.43 17.75
C ILE A 251 -14.98 8.32 17.20
N GLU A 252 -14.90 9.58 17.63
CA GLU A 252 -13.87 10.54 17.21
C GLU A 252 -12.47 10.03 17.54
N THR A 253 -12.27 9.52 18.76
CA THR A 253 -11.00 8.95 19.20
C THR A 253 -10.59 7.75 18.34
N ASN A 254 -11.54 6.88 18.02
CA ASN A 254 -11.30 5.72 17.16
C ASN A 254 -11.02 6.14 15.71
N SER A 255 -11.69 7.16 15.20
CA SER A 255 -11.46 7.72 13.86
C SER A 255 -10.02 8.25 13.73
N ILE A 256 -9.58 9.06 14.70
CA ILE A 256 -8.20 9.58 14.76
C ILE A 256 -7.18 8.42 14.78
N ARG A 257 -7.44 7.36 15.55
CA ARG A 257 -6.56 6.18 15.59
C ARG A 257 -6.45 5.51 14.23
N HIS A 258 -7.56 5.28 13.54
CA HIS A 258 -7.56 4.66 12.21
C HIS A 258 -6.85 5.54 11.17
N GLN A 259 -7.06 6.86 11.22
CA GLN A 259 -6.38 7.80 10.32
C GLN A 259 -4.86 7.75 10.50
N ARG A 260 -4.36 7.69 11.75
CA ARG A 260 -2.93 7.53 12.02
C ARG A 260 -2.37 6.21 11.48
N THR A 261 -3.10 5.11 11.63
CA THR A 261 -2.68 3.81 11.09
C THR A 261 -2.61 3.83 9.56
N MET A 262 -3.60 4.43 8.90
CA MET A 262 -3.61 4.63 7.45
C MET A 262 -2.41 5.43 6.95
N THR A 263 -2.06 6.53 7.63
CA THR A 263 -0.86 7.32 7.30
C THR A 263 0.41 6.48 7.39
N LYS A 264 0.57 5.69 8.47
CA LYS A 264 1.74 4.80 8.62
C LYS A 264 1.85 3.76 7.51
N HIS A 265 0.75 3.15 7.09
CA HIS A 265 0.77 2.19 5.97
C HIS A 265 1.13 2.86 4.65
N GLN A 266 0.62 4.08 4.40
CA GLN A 266 0.96 4.85 3.21
C GLN A 266 2.46 5.21 3.17
N GLU A 267 3.03 5.62 4.30
CA GLU A 267 4.47 5.89 4.43
C GLU A 267 5.30 4.63 4.16
N ALA A 268 4.92 3.48 4.72
CA ALA A 268 5.59 2.20 4.49
C ALA A 268 5.53 1.77 3.00
N MET A 269 4.38 1.93 2.34
CA MET A 269 4.26 1.68 0.90
C MET A 269 5.18 2.57 0.08
N ASN A 270 5.26 3.86 0.40
CA ASN A 270 6.12 4.80 -0.31
C ASN A 270 7.62 4.45 -0.14
N ALA A 271 8.02 4.06 1.08
CA ALA A 271 9.38 3.60 1.36
C ALA A 271 9.74 2.32 0.58
N ASN A 272 8.82 1.34 0.55
CA ASN A 272 9.00 0.11 -0.22
C ASN A 272 9.06 0.38 -1.73
N ARG A 273 8.21 1.27 -2.25
CA ARG A 273 8.23 1.71 -3.66
C ARG A 273 9.57 2.33 -4.03
N THR A 274 10.10 3.20 -3.17
CA THR A 274 11.40 3.85 -3.37
C THR A 274 12.53 2.82 -3.42
N THR A 275 12.50 1.84 -2.51
CA THR A 275 13.45 0.73 -2.47
C THR A 275 13.37 -0.13 -3.73
N LEU A 276 12.16 -0.42 -4.21
CA LEU A 276 11.94 -1.17 -5.45
C LEU A 276 12.52 -0.44 -6.66
N ILE A 277 12.25 0.86 -6.80
CA ILE A 277 12.79 1.68 -7.90
C ILE A 277 14.32 1.64 -7.91
N ARG A 278 14.96 1.78 -6.75
CA ARG A 278 16.42 1.68 -6.64
C ARG A 278 16.94 0.33 -7.14
N LYS A 279 16.36 -0.77 -6.66
CA LYS A 279 16.76 -2.13 -7.07
C LYS A 279 16.54 -2.38 -8.57
N THR A 280 15.44 -1.87 -9.12
CA THR A 280 15.18 -1.96 -10.57
C THR A 280 16.24 -1.22 -11.38
N ASN A 281 16.65 -0.03 -10.94
CA ASN A 281 17.71 0.73 -11.61
C ASN A 281 19.07 0.02 -11.54
N GLU A 282 19.42 -0.54 -10.39
CA GLU A 282 20.64 -1.34 -10.22
C GLU A 282 20.65 -2.56 -11.16
N LEU A 283 19.52 -3.26 -11.26
CA LEU A 283 19.42 -4.42 -12.15
C LEU A 283 19.50 -4.01 -13.63
N GLN A 284 18.89 -2.89 -14.00
CA GLN A 284 18.99 -2.34 -15.35
C GLN A 284 20.45 -1.98 -15.70
N GLN A 285 21.19 -1.39 -14.76
CA GLN A 285 22.61 -1.10 -14.94
C GLN A 285 23.42 -2.39 -15.13
N LYS A 286 23.23 -3.39 -14.27
CA LYS A 286 23.88 -4.71 -14.42
C LYS A 286 23.55 -5.33 -15.78
N GLN A 287 22.29 -5.27 -16.21
CA GLN A 287 21.85 -5.80 -17.50
C GLN A 287 22.54 -5.10 -18.68
N ASN A 288 22.67 -3.77 -18.63
CA ASN A 288 23.38 -3.01 -19.66
C ASN A 288 24.87 -3.44 -19.74
N THR A 289 25.52 -3.67 -18.59
CA THR A 289 26.90 -4.18 -18.53
C THR A 289 27.02 -5.56 -19.17
N VAL A 290 26.10 -6.47 -18.88
CA VAL A 290 26.08 -7.81 -19.50
C VAL A 290 25.94 -7.73 -21.02
N VAL A 291 25.07 -6.84 -21.53
CA VAL A 291 24.91 -6.64 -22.98
C VAL A 291 26.21 -6.14 -23.62
N LEU A 292 26.91 -5.19 -22.98
CA LEU A 292 28.21 -4.71 -23.45
C LEU A 292 29.26 -5.83 -23.48
N VAL A 293 29.35 -6.62 -22.41
CA VAL A 293 30.28 -7.75 -22.32
C VAL A 293 29.97 -8.79 -23.41
N LYS A 294 28.70 -9.15 -23.63
CA LYS A 294 28.29 -10.06 -24.71
C LYS A 294 28.71 -9.58 -26.10
N ARG A 295 28.55 -8.27 -26.39
CA ARG A 295 29.01 -7.69 -27.66
C ARG A 295 30.53 -7.81 -27.81
N LYS A 296 31.28 -7.55 -26.74
CA LYS A 296 32.74 -7.68 -26.75
C LYS A 296 33.18 -9.13 -26.99
N ILE A 297 32.56 -10.10 -26.33
CA ILE A 297 32.80 -11.53 -26.57
C ILE A 297 32.51 -11.90 -28.02
N GLN A 298 31.40 -11.42 -28.59
CA GLN A 298 31.04 -11.72 -29.97
C GLN A 298 32.07 -11.16 -30.97
N SER A 299 32.53 -9.92 -30.76
CA SER A 299 33.60 -9.33 -31.56
C SER A 299 34.91 -10.11 -31.44
N LEU A 300 35.29 -10.52 -30.23
CA LEU A 300 36.47 -11.35 -30.02
C LEU A 300 36.36 -12.72 -30.70
N LYS A 301 35.19 -13.38 -30.62
CA LYS A 301 34.93 -14.65 -31.32
C LYS A 301 35.08 -14.51 -32.84
N GLN A 302 34.59 -13.41 -33.43
CA GLN A 302 34.78 -13.14 -34.86
C GLN A 302 36.26 -12.97 -35.20
N SER A 303 37.00 -12.16 -34.43
CA SER A 303 38.43 -11.95 -34.65
C SER A 303 39.25 -13.24 -34.50
N ILE A 304 38.91 -14.11 -33.54
CA ILE A 304 39.54 -15.43 -33.39
C ILE A 304 39.25 -16.30 -34.62
N GLY A 305 38.00 -16.38 -35.07
CA GLY A 305 37.65 -17.16 -36.27
C GLY A 305 38.35 -16.66 -37.54
N GLU A 306 38.54 -15.35 -37.69
CA GLU A 306 39.34 -14.76 -38.77
C GLU A 306 40.81 -15.20 -38.69
N LYS A 307 41.42 -15.14 -37.49
CA LYS A 307 42.80 -15.60 -37.27
C LYS A 307 42.96 -17.10 -37.56
N GLU A 308 42.04 -17.94 -37.09
CA GLU A 308 42.04 -19.38 -37.38
C GLU A 308 41.95 -19.68 -38.88
N ASN A 309 41.13 -18.91 -39.62
CA ASN A 309 41.03 -19.06 -41.08
C ASN A 309 42.33 -18.66 -41.77
N ILE A 310 42.97 -17.59 -41.32
CA ILE A 310 44.30 -17.18 -41.81
C ILE A 310 45.32 -18.28 -41.53
N GLU A 311 45.32 -18.87 -40.33
CA GLU A 311 46.28 -19.93 -39.98
C GLU A 311 46.04 -21.21 -40.78
N LYS A 312 44.77 -21.63 -40.96
CA LYS A 312 44.42 -22.73 -41.88
C LYS A 312 44.88 -22.46 -43.30
N ALA A 313 44.78 -21.22 -43.78
CA ALA A 313 45.27 -20.86 -45.12
C ALA A 313 46.80 -20.99 -45.20
N LYS A 314 47.54 -20.51 -44.18
CA LYS A 314 49.00 -20.68 -44.11
C LYS A 314 49.41 -22.15 -44.07
N LEU A 315 48.76 -22.98 -43.26
CA LEU A 315 49.06 -24.42 -43.18
C LEU A 315 48.82 -25.14 -44.51
N ARG A 316 47.79 -24.76 -45.27
CA ARG A 316 47.58 -25.28 -46.64
C ARG A 316 48.70 -24.89 -47.60
N VAL A 317 49.19 -23.66 -47.49
CA VAL A 317 50.34 -23.21 -48.30
C VAL A 317 51.57 -24.05 -47.96
N ILE A 318 51.87 -24.23 -46.66
CA ILE A 318 52.98 -25.07 -46.21
C ILE A 318 52.83 -26.52 -46.72
N ALA A 319 51.66 -27.13 -46.56
CA ALA A 319 51.43 -28.50 -47.04
C ALA A 319 51.55 -28.63 -48.56
N ASN A 320 51.11 -27.63 -49.32
CA ASN A 320 51.30 -27.60 -50.77
C ASN A 320 52.78 -27.47 -51.13
N GLU A 321 53.52 -26.65 -50.40
CA GLU A 321 54.97 -26.53 -50.54
C GLU A 321 55.65 -27.86 -50.22
N GLU A 322 55.32 -28.52 -49.11
CA GLU A 322 55.85 -29.84 -48.74
C GLU A 322 55.57 -30.91 -49.79
N ASN A 323 54.35 -30.98 -50.35
CA ASN A 323 54.02 -31.92 -51.42
C ASN A 323 54.84 -31.65 -52.70
N LEU A 324 55.04 -30.38 -53.06
CA LEU A 324 55.88 -30.00 -54.19
C LEU A 324 57.35 -30.34 -53.93
N LEU A 325 57.80 -30.21 -52.67
CA LEU A 325 59.14 -30.60 -52.25
C LEU A 325 59.29 -32.13 -52.34
N GLU A 326 58.37 -32.91 -51.79
CA GLU A 326 58.46 -34.38 -51.84
C GLU A 326 58.48 -34.90 -53.29
N ALA A 327 57.62 -34.38 -54.17
CA ALA A 327 57.68 -34.66 -55.60
C ALA A 327 59.04 -34.27 -56.22
N SER A 328 59.65 -33.18 -55.75
CA SER A 328 61.00 -32.79 -56.18
C SER A 328 62.09 -33.73 -55.64
N ARG A 329 61.92 -34.36 -54.46
CA ARG A 329 62.87 -35.33 -53.90
C ARG A 329 62.84 -36.63 -54.67
N GLU A 330 61.66 -37.16 -54.98
CA GLU A 330 61.49 -38.35 -55.80
C GLU A 330 62.20 -38.19 -57.15
N ASN A 331 62.03 -37.03 -57.80
CA ASN A 331 62.73 -36.70 -59.03
C ASN A 331 64.26 -36.65 -58.87
N VAL A 332 64.78 -36.11 -57.75
CA VAL A 332 66.24 -36.10 -57.48
C VAL A 332 66.77 -37.51 -57.25
N GLN A 333 66.00 -38.36 -56.58
CA GLN A 333 66.36 -39.75 -56.36
C GLN A 333 66.45 -40.52 -57.68
N GLU A 334 65.44 -40.40 -58.56
CA GLU A 334 65.46 -40.99 -59.90
C GLU A 334 66.69 -40.53 -60.71
N LEU A 335 67.00 -39.23 -60.68
CA LEU A 335 68.18 -38.69 -61.37
C LEU A 335 69.49 -39.21 -60.78
N THR A 336 69.56 -39.42 -59.46
CA THR A 336 70.75 -39.95 -58.79
C THR A 336 70.97 -41.41 -59.19
N GLU A 337 69.90 -42.21 -59.26
CA GLU A 337 69.93 -43.58 -59.76
C GLU A 337 70.36 -43.63 -61.23
N GLU A 338 69.87 -42.72 -62.08
CA GLU A 338 70.27 -42.63 -63.48
C GLU A 338 71.76 -42.25 -63.65
N ILE A 339 72.25 -41.31 -62.82
CA ILE A 339 73.67 -40.94 -62.80
C ILE A 339 74.53 -42.12 -62.35
N ALA A 340 74.13 -42.85 -61.31
CA ALA A 340 74.82 -44.05 -60.84
C ALA A 340 74.91 -45.11 -61.96
N ALA A 341 73.78 -45.41 -62.62
CA ALA A 341 73.76 -46.35 -63.73
C ALA A 341 74.66 -45.92 -64.91
N LYS A 342 74.66 -44.62 -65.25
CA LYS A 342 75.58 -44.09 -66.28
C LYS A 342 77.04 -44.17 -65.87
N ARG A 343 77.32 -43.98 -64.58
CA ARG A 343 78.68 -44.12 -64.02
C ARG A 343 79.16 -45.56 -64.11
N ASP A 344 78.32 -46.53 -63.75
CA ASP A 344 78.65 -47.96 -63.86
C ASP A 344 78.91 -48.37 -65.33
N ILE A 345 78.13 -47.85 -66.28
CA ILE A 345 78.37 -48.06 -67.72
C ILE A 345 79.71 -47.45 -68.15
N LEU A 346 80.02 -46.23 -67.69
CA LEU A 346 81.31 -45.57 -67.97
C LEU A 346 82.48 -46.33 -67.36
N GLU A 347 82.33 -46.81 -66.13
CA GLU A 347 83.32 -47.63 -65.41
C GLU A 347 83.59 -48.94 -66.16
N SER A 348 82.52 -49.64 -66.59
CA SER A 348 82.60 -50.83 -67.42
C SER A 348 83.29 -50.57 -68.77
N LYS A 349 82.95 -49.46 -69.44
CA LYS A 349 83.65 -49.04 -70.67
C LYS A 349 85.11 -48.71 -70.43
N ASN A 350 85.43 -48.06 -69.31
CA ASN A 350 86.81 -47.72 -68.96
C ASN A 350 87.64 -48.98 -68.69
N GLN A 351 87.07 -49.97 -67.97
CA GLN A 351 87.69 -51.29 -67.80
C GLN A 351 87.91 -51.99 -69.14
N GLN A 352 86.95 -51.90 -70.07
CA GLN A 352 87.09 -52.43 -71.42
C GLN A 352 88.21 -51.70 -72.20
N TYR A 353 88.30 -50.37 -72.09
CA TYR A 353 89.40 -49.59 -72.67
C TYR A 353 90.76 -50.03 -72.11
N VAL A 354 90.88 -50.20 -70.79
CA VAL A 354 92.11 -50.68 -70.15
C VAL A 354 92.48 -52.08 -70.63
N SER A 355 91.51 -52.99 -70.76
CA SER A 355 91.71 -54.34 -71.31
C SER A 355 92.20 -54.30 -72.76
N ASN A 356 91.54 -53.50 -73.61
CA ASN A 356 91.94 -53.33 -75.01
C ASN A 356 93.35 -52.71 -75.13
N ASN A 357 93.70 -51.77 -74.24
CA ASN A 357 95.04 -51.17 -74.22
C ASN A 357 96.11 -52.18 -73.77
N ALA A 358 95.78 -53.06 -72.81
CA ALA A 358 96.67 -54.16 -72.42
C ALA A 358 96.86 -55.18 -73.56
N GLU A 359 95.81 -55.46 -74.35
CA GLU A 359 95.93 -56.26 -75.57
C GLU A 359 96.77 -55.57 -76.64
N LEU A 360 96.58 -54.26 -76.87
CA LEU A 360 97.42 -53.48 -77.78
C LEU A 360 98.89 -53.45 -77.34
N SER A 361 99.17 -53.35 -76.03
CA SER A 361 100.54 -53.50 -75.52
C SER A 361 101.10 -54.88 -75.85
N ARG A 362 100.36 -55.97 -75.62
CA ARG A 362 100.82 -57.32 -76.01
C ARG A 362 101.06 -57.46 -77.52
N ILE A 363 100.21 -56.85 -78.35
CA ILE A 363 100.40 -56.83 -79.80
C ILE A 363 101.65 -56.00 -80.16
N THR A 364 101.89 -54.90 -79.46
CA THR A 364 103.07 -54.05 -79.67
C THR A 364 104.35 -54.77 -79.26
N ASP A 365 104.33 -55.48 -78.13
CA ASP A 365 105.43 -56.34 -77.67
C ASP A 365 105.68 -57.46 -78.69
N ASN A 366 104.63 -58.14 -79.18
CA ASN A 366 104.76 -59.13 -80.26
C ASN A 366 105.30 -58.52 -81.57
N ILE A 367 104.91 -57.29 -81.92
CA ILE A 367 105.45 -56.60 -83.10
C ILE A 367 106.92 -56.25 -82.86
N HIS A 368 107.29 -55.86 -81.64
CA HIS A 368 108.67 -55.59 -81.27
C HIS A 368 109.51 -56.85 -81.35
N ASP A 369 109.02 -57.98 -80.82
CA ASP A 369 109.65 -59.30 -80.92
C ASP A 369 109.80 -59.73 -82.38
N LEU A 370 108.77 -59.53 -83.22
CA LEU A 370 108.84 -59.80 -84.66
C LEU A 370 109.79 -58.85 -85.41
N GLN A 371 109.95 -57.61 -84.93
CA GLN A 371 110.91 -56.64 -85.48
C GLN A 371 112.34 -56.96 -85.03
N GLU A 372 112.53 -57.44 -83.80
CA GLU A 372 113.81 -57.98 -83.34
C GLU A 372 114.16 -59.24 -84.12
N GLU A 373 113.22 -60.18 -84.32
CA GLU A 373 113.39 -61.35 -85.19
C GLU A 373 113.76 -60.94 -86.62
N LYS A 374 113.07 -59.94 -87.19
CA LYS A 374 113.39 -59.36 -88.50
C LYS A 374 114.79 -58.76 -88.53
N ASN A 375 115.20 -58.01 -87.50
CA ASN A 375 116.52 -57.38 -87.42
C ASN A 375 117.64 -58.40 -87.21
N THR A 376 117.41 -59.50 -86.47
CA THR A 376 118.34 -60.64 -86.43
C THR A 376 118.42 -61.37 -87.77
N CYS A 377 117.31 -61.49 -88.50
CA CYS A 377 117.28 -62.10 -89.83
C CYS A 377 117.98 -61.23 -90.89
N GLU A 378 117.97 -59.89 -90.74
CA GLU A 378 118.73 -58.93 -91.56
C GLU A 378 120.21 -58.80 -91.14
N GLN A 379 120.62 -59.35 -89.99
CA GLN A 379 122.04 -59.46 -89.60
C GLN A 379 122.67 -60.80 -89.98
N GLU A 380 121.86 -61.80 -90.38
CA GLU A 380 122.32 -63.13 -90.79
C GLU A 380 122.39 -63.34 -92.32
N LYS A 381 122.05 -62.34 -93.16
CA LYS A 381 122.20 -62.35 -94.64
C LYS A 381 122.34 -60.96 -95.23
#